data_AF-A0A0Q8S9M4-F1
#
_entry.id   AF-A0A0Q8S9M4-F1
#
_cell.length_a   1.000
_cell.length_b   1.000
_cell.length_c   1.000
_cell.angle_alpha   90.00
_cell.angle_beta   90.00
_cell.angle_gamma   90.00
#
_symmetry.space_group_name_H-M   'P 1'
#
loop_
_entity.id
_entity.type
_entity.pdbx_description
1 polymer ?
#
loop_
_entity_poly.entity_id
_entity_poly.type
_entity_poly.pdbx_seq_one_letter_code
_entity_poly.pdbx_strand_id
1 'polypeptide(L)'
;MSSNILTFTCVGADALKLSTLHDHLQIAVGKFADQWPAPLQVCFDDWEKPFLTSASLRGETLRFVVDSSSGDELEKAHIQALHDAGATHIRVRIWYGQVGETRTLHYQGGKKVAAKAFPAPTLTEEEQLLELLLEGKEAAFAKAIKGGAPKDALVDGAPLLVHAAKASLGKAVSALLNAGADVIACLAWVDEIAGAIQRHGGKAAPALLRTLVEAPQADPSALWRSANVLLVLCEYPELLALLASREGVDVNAQIRWAHKGQLEGSLLFNSRFLFDNRPGVLAVLEALGARSVPPPTMSDQRRLERMYFQERDADTIAELVAAGVDLDTPLWDHRPISLLRNLFRHPTMGCRPLTLANELLASGASAAFWMEPDAFQDEVLKGLFDTDNLAWITDATLSDERRFVPQRDANLVANFIGGLLARGLDANMTVRLCVEKLSSKGRGAAGSYKSLHWRGPLLGAVALLLCGRGTEMRSICLPLVELLLSHGANPDTEGELLDAMMNETNWVVHLRGDWTIEAWRDHAATGTVLERLRQRQAQDPDEVDAVLIASMERTVASAR
;
A
#
# COMPACT_ATOMS: atom_id res chain seq x y z
N MET A 1 21.69 -4.29 3.13
CA MET A 1 23.04 -4.71 3.59
C MET A 1 23.34 -6.03 2.93
N SER A 2 24.51 -6.15 2.31
CA SER A 2 24.95 -7.40 1.69
C SER A 2 25.51 -8.33 2.74
N SER A 3 25.13 -9.61 2.68
CA SER A 3 25.60 -10.61 3.62
C SER A 3 26.48 -11.68 2.96
N ASN A 4 27.36 -12.26 3.76
CA ASN A 4 28.15 -13.43 3.41
C ASN A 4 27.63 -14.63 4.19
N ILE A 5 27.43 -15.76 3.52
CA ILE A 5 27.04 -17.01 4.17
C ILE A 5 28.27 -17.92 4.24
N LEU A 6 28.73 -18.22 5.45
CA LEU A 6 29.87 -19.11 5.70
C LEU A 6 29.37 -20.44 6.24
N THR A 7 29.72 -21.51 5.54
CA THR A 7 29.51 -22.88 5.99
C THR A 7 30.83 -23.49 6.44
N PHE A 8 30.94 -23.76 7.73
CA PHE A 8 32.08 -24.44 8.33
C PHE A 8 31.83 -25.95 8.38
N THR A 9 32.85 -26.73 8.07
CA THR A 9 32.89 -28.18 8.27
C THR A 9 34.19 -28.51 8.98
N CYS A 10 34.08 -28.92 10.24
CA CYS A 10 35.18 -29.25 11.12
C CYS A 10 35.20 -30.76 11.32
N VAL A 11 36.35 -31.39 11.07
CA VAL A 11 36.59 -32.81 11.36
C VAL A 11 37.66 -32.89 12.42
N GLY A 12 37.46 -33.69 13.48
CA GLY A 12 38.39 -33.74 14.61
C GLY A 12 38.38 -35.10 15.31
N ALA A 13 39.56 -35.52 15.77
CA ALA A 13 39.73 -36.79 16.48
C ALA A 13 39.31 -36.72 17.95
N ASP A 14 39.13 -35.52 18.51
CA ASP A 14 38.65 -35.30 19.88
C ASP A 14 37.14 -35.08 19.88
N ALA A 15 36.40 -36.19 19.90
CA ALA A 15 34.93 -36.19 19.84
C ALA A 15 34.29 -35.40 21.00
N LEU A 16 34.92 -35.39 22.19
CA LEU A 16 34.37 -34.71 23.37
C LEU A 16 34.43 -33.18 23.19
N LYS A 17 35.55 -32.65 22.68
CA LYS A 17 35.69 -31.22 22.41
C LYS A 17 34.78 -30.74 21.28
N LEU A 18 34.68 -31.52 20.19
CA LEU A 18 33.75 -31.19 19.11
C LEU A 18 32.29 -31.26 19.55
N SER A 19 31.92 -32.21 20.43
CA SER A 19 30.60 -32.24 21.06
C SER A 19 30.34 -31.01 21.92
N THR A 20 31.33 -30.57 22.71
CA THR A 20 31.20 -29.37 23.54
C THR A 20 31.00 -28.11 22.67
N LEU A 21 31.75 -27.99 21.57
CA LEU A 21 31.57 -26.89 20.61
C LEU A 21 30.18 -26.95 19.95
N HIS A 22 29.72 -28.14 19.58
CA HIS A 22 28.39 -28.35 19.03
C HIS A 22 27.30 -27.91 20.01
N ASP A 23 27.40 -28.24 21.30
CA ASP A 23 26.40 -27.86 22.29
C ASP A 23 26.32 -26.34 22.45
N HIS A 24 27.47 -25.65 22.44
CA HIS A 24 27.51 -24.18 22.41
C HIS A 24 26.88 -23.60 21.14
N LEU A 25 27.16 -24.21 19.97
CA LEU A 25 26.56 -23.82 18.70
C LEU A 25 25.04 -24.04 18.71
N GLN A 26 24.53 -25.16 19.23
CA GLN A 26 23.09 -25.43 19.34
C GLN A 26 22.35 -24.36 20.15
N ILE A 27 22.95 -23.91 21.26
CA ILE A 27 22.39 -22.83 22.09
C ILE A 27 22.35 -21.50 21.32
N ALA A 28 23.28 -21.29 20.39
CA ALA A 28 23.42 -20.08 19.58
C ALA A 28 22.58 -20.07 18.30
N VAL A 29 22.00 -21.20 17.87
CA VAL A 29 21.16 -21.27 16.66
C VAL A 29 19.99 -20.30 16.78
N GLY A 30 19.78 -19.50 15.73
CA GLY A 30 18.72 -18.51 15.67
C GLY A 30 19.01 -17.22 16.43
N LYS A 31 20.26 -17.00 16.87
CA LYS A 31 20.68 -15.83 17.66
C LYS A 31 21.87 -15.11 17.04
N PHE A 32 21.98 -13.82 17.32
CA PHE A 32 23.16 -13.01 17.01
C PHE A 32 24.29 -13.23 18.03
N ALA A 33 25.52 -12.92 17.64
CA ALA A 33 26.73 -13.20 18.42
C ALA A 33 26.80 -12.60 19.83
N ASP A 34 26.10 -11.49 20.06
CA ASP A 34 25.96 -10.86 21.39
C ASP A 34 25.24 -11.76 22.40
N GLN A 35 24.52 -12.78 21.92
CA GLN A 35 23.76 -13.74 22.72
C GLN A 35 24.38 -15.16 22.71
N TRP A 36 25.55 -15.32 22.08
CA TRP A 36 26.24 -16.62 22.03
C TRP A 36 26.95 -16.91 23.36
N PRO A 37 27.04 -18.19 23.78
CA PRO A 37 27.84 -18.54 24.94
C PRO A 37 29.34 -18.32 24.68
N ALA A 38 30.07 -17.82 25.68
CA ALA A 38 31.54 -17.87 25.65
C ALA A 38 31.96 -19.35 25.76
N PRO A 39 32.76 -19.91 24.82
CA PRO A 39 33.81 -19.25 24.03
C PRO A 39 33.43 -18.85 22.59
N LEU A 40 32.25 -19.24 22.09
CA LEU A 40 31.85 -19.02 20.70
C LEU A 40 31.83 -17.52 20.33
N GLN A 41 31.38 -16.68 21.26
CA GLN A 41 31.37 -15.23 21.12
C GLN A 41 32.78 -14.64 20.92
N VAL A 42 33.79 -15.19 21.60
CA VAL A 42 35.19 -14.74 21.51
C VAL A 42 35.82 -15.13 20.17
N CYS A 43 35.33 -16.18 19.52
CA CYS A 43 35.85 -16.64 18.24
C CYS A 43 35.48 -15.75 17.05
N PHE A 44 34.51 -14.85 17.21
CA PHE A 44 33.94 -14.02 16.16
C PHE A 44 33.57 -12.62 16.70
N ASP A 45 34.33 -12.12 17.67
CA ASP A 45 34.07 -10.85 18.36
C ASP A 45 34.37 -9.62 17.48
N ASP A 46 35.20 -9.81 16.47
CA ASP A 46 35.56 -8.86 15.43
C ASP A 46 34.50 -8.74 14.31
N TRP A 47 33.58 -9.70 14.20
CA TRP A 47 32.52 -9.73 13.19
C TRP A 47 31.30 -8.90 13.59
N GLU A 48 30.69 -8.21 12.62
CA GLU A 48 29.55 -7.33 12.85
C GLU A 48 28.23 -8.13 12.97
N LYS A 49 27.92 -8.55 14.21
CA LYS A 49 26.69 -9.29 14.58
C LYS A 49 26.44 -10.54 13.72
N PRO A 50 27.36 -11.51 13.68
CA PRO A 50 27.07 -12.74 12.96
C PRO A 50 25.90 -13.50 13.57
N PHE A 51 25.15 -14.18 12.72
CA PHE A 51 23.94 -14.92 13.05
C PHE A 51 24.13 -16.40 12.73
N LEU A 52 23.94 -17.27 13.72
CA LEU A 52 24.10 -18.71 13.52
C LEU A 52 22.78 -19.29 13.01
N THR A 53 22.80 -19.79 11.77
CA THR A 53 21.59 -20.32 11.12
C THR A 53 21.37 -21.80 11.42
N SER A 54 22.44 -22.59 11.51
CA SER A 54 22.36 -24.02 11.84
C SER A 54 23.67 -24.55 12.39
N ALA A 55 23.57 -25.64 13.15
CA ALA A 55 24.69 -26.45 13.59
C ALA A 55 24.29 -27.92 13.62
N SER A 56 25.22 -28.81 13.34
CA SER A 56 25.03 -30.25 13.41
C SER A 56 26.34 -30.99 13.64
N LEU A 57 26.33 -32.00 14.51
CA LEU A 57 27.46 -32.88 14.76
C LEU A 57 27.10 -34.30 14.37
N ARG A 58 27.94 -34.93 13.54
CA ARG A 58 27.73 -36.27 13.02
C ARG A 58 29.03 -37.07 13.05
N GLY A 59 29.09 -38.03 13.97
CA GLY A 59 30.34 -38.73 14.27
C GLY A 59 31.44 -37.73 14.66
N GLU A 60 32.50 -37.68 13.86
CA GLU A 60 33.65 -36.76 14.06
C GLU A 60 33.54 -35.47 13.24
N THR A 61 32.40 -35.22 12.57
CA THR A 61 32.20 -34.08 11.68
C THR A 61 31.18 -33.10 12.25
N LEU A 62 31.64 -31.90 12.60
CA LEU A 62 30.81 -30.77 13.02
C LEU A 62 30.60 -29.81 11.84
N ARG A 63 29.35 -29.48 11.55
CA ARG A 63 28.98 -28.45 10.57
C ARG A 63 28.23 -27.32 11.26
N PHE A 64 28.46 -26.10 10.81
CA PHE A 64 27.61 -24.97 11.19
C PHE A 64 27.64 -23.89 10.12
N VAL A 65 26.58 -23.08 10.06
CA VAL A 65 26.40 -22.04 9.06
C VAL A 65 26.18 -20.69 9.74
N VAL A 66 26.99 -19.71 9.37
CA VAL A 66 26.96 -18.35 9.89
C VAL A 66 26.59 -17.40 8.76
N ASP A 67 25.59 -16.55 9.00
CA ASP A 67 25.28 -15.37 8.18
C ASP A 67 25.99 -14.16 8.80
N SER A 68 26.70 -13.39 7.98
CA SER A 68 27.64 -12.34 8.45
C SER A 68 27.63 -11.13 7.51
N SER A 69 28.19 -10.01 7.95
CA SER A 69 28.32 -8.81 7.14
C SER A 69 29.27 -9.06 5.96
N SER A 70 29.07 -8.37 4.83
CA SER A 70 30.02 -8.45 3.70
C SER A 70 31.44 -7.98 4.05
N GLY A 71 31.59 -7.18 5.11
CA GLY A 71 32.88 -6.71 5.62
C GLY A 71 33.58 -7.69 6.57
N ASP A 72 32.90 -8.74 7.01
CA ASP A 72 33.48 -9.73 7.92
C ASP A 72 34.41 -10.66 7.15
N GLU A 73 35.70 -10.64 7.50
CA GLU A 73 36.72 -11.47 6.88
C GLU A 73 37.11 -12.66 7.76
N LEU A 74 37.38 -13.79 7.10
CA LEU A 74 37.85 -14.98 7.78
C LEU A 74 39.34 -14.85 8.11
N GLU A 75 39.64 -14.49 9.36
CA GLU A 75 41.01 -14.36 9.86
C GLU A 75 41.62 -15.67 10.37
N LYS A 76 42.93 -15.65 10.58
CA LYS A 76 43.69 -16.78 11.15
C LYS A 76 43.25 -17.10 12.58
N ALA A 77 42.83 -16.09 13.35
CA ALA A 77 42.35 -16.27 14.73
C ALA A 77 41.13 -17.20 14.78
N HIS A 78 40.16 -17.03 13.87
CA HIS A 78 38.94 -17.84 13.80
C HIS A 78 39.26 -19.32 13.53
N ILE A 79 40.18 -19.56 12.59
CA ILE A 79 40.63 -20.92 12.27
C ILE A 79 41.39 -21.55 13.44
N GLN A 80 42.21 -20.77 14.14
CA GLN A 80 42.94 -21.27 15.30
C GLN A 80 42.00 -21.61 16.46
N ALA A 81 41.00 -20.77 16.73
CA ALA A 81 40.02 -21.01 17.79
C ALA A 81 39.21 -22.30 17.54
N LEU A 82 38.83 -22.56 16.29
CA LEU A 82 38.18 -23.82 15.91
C LEU A 82 39.10 -25.04 16.07
N HIS A 83 40.40 -24.90 15.81
CA HIS A 83 41.39 -25.95 16.09
C HIS A 83 41.55 -26.21 17.60
N ASP A 84 41.59 -25.15 18.41
CA ASP A 84 41.70 -25.26 19.87
C ASP A 84 40.44 -25.92 20.46
N ALA A 85 39.28 -25.73 19.81
CA ALA A 85 38.01 -26.39 20.08
C ALA A 85 37.91 -27.84 19.54
N GLY A 86 39.00 -28.42 19.05
CA GLY A 86 39.10 -29.85 18.74
C GLY A 86 39.03 -30.22 17.25
N ALA A 87 38.84 -29.25 16.34
CA ALA A 87 38.91 -29.52 14.91
C ALA A 87 40.36 -29.84 14.49
N THR A 88 40.60 -30.90 13.73
CA THR A 88 41.91 -31.17 13.10
C THR A 88 41.96 -30.66 11.67
N HIS A 89 40.83 -30.72 10.97
CA HIS A 89 40.65 -30.19 9.62
C HIS A 89 39.43 -29.27 9.60
N ILE A 90 39.56 -28.13 8.91
CA ILE A 90 38.47 -27.15 8.76
C ILE A 90 38.30 -26.83 7.28
N ARG A 91 37.09 -27.00 6.76
CA ARG A 91 36.66 -26.52 5.46
C ARG A 91 35.70 -25.36 5.67
N VAL A 92 35.94 -24.24 5.02
CA VAL A 92 35.06 -23.08 5.05
C VAL A 92 34.62 -22.76 3.64
N ARG A 93 33.32 -22.83 3.39
CA ARG A 93 32.72 -22.39 2.13
C ARG A 93 32.01 -21.06 2.37
N ILE A 94 32.40 -20.06 1.60
CA ILE A 94 31.94 -18.68 1.71
C ILE A 94 31.15 -18.37 0.45
N TRP A 95 29.88 -18.00 0.60
CA TRP A 95 29.09 -17.38 -0.44
C TRP A 95 29.07 -15.88 -0.23
N TYR A 96 29.55 -15.12 -1.21
CA TYR A 96 29.60 -13.67 -1.18
C TYR A 96 28.33 -13.11 -1.83
N GLY A 97 27.36 -12.69 -1.03
CA GLY A 97 26.07 -12.22 -1.55
C GLY A 97 26.17 -10.97 -2.42
N GLN A 98 27.23 -10.18 -2.24
CA GLN A 98 27.50 -8.95 -3.01
C GLN A 98 27.83 -9.21 -4.49
N VAL A 99 28.58 -10.28 -4.77
CA VAL A 99 29.09 -10.61 -6.11
C VAL A 99 28.52 -11.92 -6.66
N GLY A 100 27.78 -12.67 -5.84
CA GLY A 100 27.21 -13.97 -6.22
C GLY A 100 28.27 -15.07 -6.39
N GLU A 101 29.48 -14.88 -5.85
CA GLU A 101 30.59 -15.83 -5.97
C GLU A 101 30.69 -16.75 -4.76
N THR A 102 31.29 -17.93 -4.96
CA THR A 102 31.54 -18.89 -3.90
C THR A 102 33.01 -19.24 -3.83
N ARG A 103 33.58 -19.22 -2.62
CA ARG A 103 34.96 -19.61 -2.35
C ARG A 103 35.02 -20.72 -1.30
N THR A 104 35.81 -21.75 -1.55
CA THR A 104 36.04 -22.82 -0.56
C THR A 104 37.51 -22.84 -0.13
N LEU A 105 37.72 -22.79 1.18
CA LEU A 105 39.02 -22.79 1.84
C LEU A 105 39.15 -24.05 2.69
N HIS A 106 40.36 -24.60 2.78
CA HIS A 106 40.65 -25.81 3.56
C HIS A 106 41.86 -25.54 4.44
N TYR A 107 41.80 -25.99 5.69
CA TYR A 107 42.81 -25.78 6.72
C TYR A 107 43.10 -27.08 7.47
N GLN A 108 44.36 -27.25 7.87
CA GLN A 108 44.83 -28.31 8.74
C GLN A 108 45.91 -27.74 9.66
N GLY A 109 45.76 -27.89 10.98
CA GLY A 109 46.69 -27.34 11.97
C GLY A 109 46.95 -25.83 11.81
N GLY A 110 45.91 -25.05 11.52
CA GLY A 110 45.96 -23.60 11.35
C GLY A 110 46.56 -23.11 10.03
N LYS A 111 46.94 -24.02 9.11
CA LYS A 111 47.52 -23.68 7.81
C LYS A 111 46.58 -24.06 6.68
N LYS A 112 46.54 -23.23 5.63
CA LYS A 112 45.77 -23.51 4.42
C LYS A 112 46.36 -24.71 3.67
N VAL A 113 45.51 -25.66 3.29
CA VAL A 113 45.89 -26.89 2.57
C VAL A 113 45.11 -27.03 1.26
N ALA A 114 45.55 -27.95 0.40
CA ALA A 114 44.83 -28.31 -0.82
C ALA A 114 43.55 -29.10 -0.49
N ALA A 115 42.49 -28.96 -1.29
CA ALA A 115 41.21 -29.63 -1.08
C ALA A 115 41.34 -31.16 -0.93
N LYS A 116 42.22 -31.79 -1.71
CA LYS A 116 42.50 -33.23 -1.66
C LYS A 116 43.08 -33.74 -0.32
N ALA A 117 43.60 -32.84 0.51
CA ALA A 117 44.14 -33.17 1.83
C ALA A 117 43.06 -33.13 2.92
N PHE A 118 41.88 -32.58 2.62
CA PHE A 118 40.75 -32.60 3.55
C PHE A 118 40.14 -34.01 3.55
N PRO A 119 39.97 -34.65 4.73
CA PRO A 119 39.39 -35.97 4.81
C PRO A 119 37.97 -35.94 4.23
N ALA A 120 37.64 -36.90 3.38
CA ALA A 120 36.27 -37.06 2.91
C ALA A 120 35.41 -37.38 4.15
N PRO A 121 34.46 -36.51 4.54
CA PRO A 121 33.60 -36.81 5.66
C PRO A 121 32.82 -38.09 5.35
N THR A 122 32.73 -39.00 6.31
CA THR A 122 31.86 -40.18 6.19
C THR A 122 30.44 -39.69 6.34
N LEU A 123 29.77 -39.49 5.21
CA LEU A 123 28.40 -38.99 5.15
C LEU A 123 27.43 -40.12 4.82
N THR A 124 26.28 -40.15 5.51
CA THR A 124 25.15 -41.00 5.10
C THR A 124 24.64 -40.57 3.73
N GLU A 125 23.80 -41.40 3.09
CA GLU A 125 23.24 -41.07 1.78
C GLU A 125 22.43 -39.75 1.82
N GLU A 126 21.68 -39.53 2.89
CA GLU A 126 20.88 -38.33 3.13
C GLU A 126 21.75 -37.07 3.31
N GLU A 127 22.90 -37.23 3.98
CA GLU A 127 23.86 -36.16 4.20
C GLU A 127 24.59 -35.75 2.91
N GLN A 128 24.89 -36.72 2.06
CA GLN A 128 25.43 -36.46 0.73
C GLN A 128 24.44 -35.66 -0.12
N LEU A 129 23.14 -35.95 0.00
CA LEU A 129 22.09 -35.16 -0.65
C LEU A 129 22.04 -33.72 -0.12
N LEU A 130 22.09 -33.51 1.19
CA LEU A 130 22.13 -32.16 1.75
C LEU A 130 23.39 -31.40 1.31
N GLU A 131 24.55 -32.05 1.23
CA GLU A 131 25.77 -31.44 0.69
C GLU A 131 25.58 -30.92 -0.74
N LEU A 132 24.93 -31.70 -1.61
CA LEU A 132 24.65 -31.25 -2.98
C LEU A 132 23.76 -30.00 -3.01
N LEU A 133 22.78 -29.89 -2.10
CA LEU A 133 21.96 -28.68 -1.96
C LEU A 133 22.79 -27.51 -1.48
N LEU A 134 23.54 -27.68 -0.39
CA LEU A 134 24.38 -26.63 0.17
C LEU A 134 25.36 -26.15 -0.89
N GLU A 135 26.02 -27.06 -1.61
CA GLU A 135 26.95 -26.77 -2.71
C GLU A 135 26.31 -26.13 -3.95
N GLY A 136 24.98 -25.96 -4.00
CA GLY A 136 24.26 -25.42 -5.15
C GLY A 136 24.31 -26.35 -6.37
N LYS A 137 24.66 -27.62 -6.20
CA LYS A 137 24.78 -28.61 -7.27
C LYS A 137 23.43 -29.23 -7.61
N GLU A 138 22.45 -28.38 -7.93
CA GLU A 138 21.05 -28.79 -8.15
C GLU A 138 20.89 -29.89 -9.19
N ALA A 139 21.70 -29.89 -10.25
CA ALA A 139 21.63 -30.90 -11.31
C ALA A 139 22.08 -32.30 -10.82
N ALA A 140 23.11 -32.35 -9.98
CA ALA A 140 23.57 -33.60 -9.39
C ALA A 140 22.56 -34.10 -8.36
N PHE A 141 22.01 -33.20 -7.53
CA PHE A 141 20.95 -33.52 -6.59
C PHE A 141 19.71 -34.08 -7.31
N ALA A 142 19.20 -33.39 -8.33
CA ALA A 142 18.05 -33.83 -9.10
C ALA A 142 18.27 -35.19 -9.77
N LYS A 143 19.50 -35.46 -10.25
CA LYS A 143 19.87 -36.77 -10.80
C LYS A 143 19.84 -37.86 -9.73
N ALA A 144 20.31 -37.58 -8.51
CA ALA A 144 20.29 -38.54 -7.40
C ALA A 144 18.84 -38.87 -6.97
N ILE A 145 17.99 -37.86 -6.79
CA ILE A 145 16.56 -38.06 -6.47
C ILE A 145 15.86 -38.87 -7.55
N LYS A 146 16.07 -38.54 -8.84
CA LYS A 146 15.52 -39.32 -9.96
C LYS A 146 16.07 -40.76 -9.99
N GLY A 147 17.27 -40.97 -9.47
CA GLY A 147 17.92 -42.27 -9.34
C GLY A 147 17.41 -43.12 -8.17
N GLY A 148 16.45 -42.62 -7.37
CA GLY A 148 15.84 -43.35 -6.26
C GLY A 148 16.41 -43.02 -4.88
N ALA A 149 17.23 -41.97 -4.76
CA ALA A 149 17.72 -41.51 -3.47
C ALA A 149 16.56 -41.07 -2.53
N PRO A 150 16.72 -41.15 -1.20
CA PRO A 150 15.63 -40.94 -0.24
C PRO A 150 15.13 -39.49 -0.24
N LYS A 151 14.07 -39.23 -0.99
CA LYS A 151 13.44 -37.89 -1.15
C LYS A 151 12.84 -37.32 0.15
N ASP A 152 12.42 -38.18 1.06
CA ASP A 152 11.79 -37.83 2.35
C ASP A 152 12.79 -37.84 3.51
N ALA A 153 14.09 -37.86 3.20
CA ALA A 153 15.14 -37.86 4.20
C ALA A 153 15.04 -36.63 5.11
N LEU A 154 15.16 -36.90 6.41
CA LEU A 154 15.27 -35.88 7.45
C LEU A 154 16.75 -35.66 7.75
N VAL A 155 17.19 -34.41 7.57
CA VAL A 155 18.58 -34.01 7.77
C VAL A 155 18.56 -32.75 8.64
N ASP A 156 19.26 -32.77 9.77
CA ASP A 156 19.26 -31.67 10.76
C ASP A 156 17.84 -31.31 11.25
N GLY A 157 17.00 -32.34 11.44
CA GLY A 157 15.64 -32.18 11.96
C GLY A 157 14.62 -31.65 10.95
N ALA A 158 14.99 -31.40 9.69
CA ALA A 158 14.08 -30.92 8.65
C ALA A 158 14.15 -31.79 7.37
N PRO A 159 13.04 -31.96 6.63
CA PRO A 159 13.04 -32.63 5.33
C PRO A 159 13.94 -31.95 4.30
N LEU A 160 14.54 -32.72 3.38
CA LEU A 160 15.32 -32.18 2.26
C LEU A 160 14.57 -31.12 1.44
N LEU A 161 13.25 -31.25 1.32
CA LEU A 161 12.41 -30.27 0.63
C LEU A 161 12.46 -28.88 1.30
N VAL A 162 12.48 -28.83 2.62
CA VAL A 162 12.59 -27.58 3.39
C VAL A 162 13.95 -26.92 3.13
N HIS A 163 15.03 -27.72 3.17
CA HIS A 163 16.38 -27.21 2.88
C HIS A 163 16.49 -26.63 1.46
N ALA A 164 15.96 -27.35 0.46
CA ALA A 164 15.93 -26.89 -0.93
C ALA A 164 15.08 -25.61 -1.10
N ALA A 165 13.93 -25.53 -0.43
CA ALA A 165 13.05 -24.37 -0.46
C ALA A 165 13.69 -23.13 0.17
N LYS A 166 14.29 -23.27 1.37
CA LYS A 166 15.00 -22.17 2.06
C LYS A 166 16.17 -21.64 1.24
N ALA A 167 16.91 -22.54 0.59
CA ALA A 167 18.02 -22.17 -0.29
C ALA A 167 17.57 -21.64 -1.68
N SER A 168 16.26 -21.56 -1.94
CA SER A 168 15.69 -21.13 -3.23
C SER A 168 16.22 -21.91 -4.45
N LEU A 169 16.48 -23.21 -4.26
CA LEU A 169 17.04 -24.12 -5.28
C LEU A 169 15.91 -24.74 -6.11
N GLY A 170 15.40 -23.99 -7.09
CA GLY A 170 14.19 -24.34 -7.84
C GLY A 170 14.25 -25.71 -8.56
N LYS A 171 15.39 -26.11 -9.12
CA LYS A 171 15.52 -27.42 -9.79
C LYS A 171 15.51 -28.55 -8.79
N ALA A 172 16.13 -28.36 -7.62
CA ALA A 172 16.10 -29.34 -6.55
C ALA A 172 14.68 -29.50 -5.96
N VAL A 173 13.98 -28.39 -5.72
CA VAL A 173 12.57 -28.40 -5.27
C VAL A 173 11.70 -29.14 -6.28
N SER A 174 11.76 -28.79 -7.56
CA SER A 174 10.99 -29.49 -8.60
C SER A 174 11.31 -30.98 -8.65
N ALA A 175 12.58 -31.38 -8.47
CA ALA A 175 12.95 -32.79 -8.46
C ALA A 175 12.30 -33.57 -7.30
N LEU A 176 12.29 -32.98 -6.09
CA LEU A 176 11.66 -33.58 -4.91
C LEU A 176 10.13 -33.66 -5.05
N LEU A 177 9.48 -32.58 -5.48
CA LEU A 177 8.03 -32.55 -5.68
C LEU A 177 7.60 -33.56 -6.76
N ASN A 178 8.34 -33.65 -7.88
CA ASN A 178 8.06 -34.62 -8.95
C ASN A 178 8.31 -36.07 -8.51
N ALA A 179 9.22 -36.30 -7.57
CA ALA A 179 9.45 -37.61 -6.98
C ALA A 179 8.36 -37.99 -5.95
N GLY A 180 7.43 -37.07 -5.64
CA GLY A 180 6.39 -37.27 -4.65
C GLY A 180 6.92 -37.24 -3.23
N ALA A 181 7.81 -36.27 -2.93
CA ALA A 181 8.23 -36.00 -1.55
C ALA A 181 7.01 -35.63 -0.68
N ASP A 182 7.02 -36.09 0.57
CA ASP A 182 5.94 -35.90 1.52
C ASP A 182 5.89 -34.45 2.02
N VAL A 183 4.96 -33.67 1.45
CA VAL A 183 4.72 -32.28 1.85
C VAL A 183 4.15 -32.18 3.27
N ILE A 184 3.48 -33.22 3.78
CA ILE A 184 2.92 -33.24 5.13
C ILE A 184 4.02 -33.18 6.18
N ALA A 185 5.13 -33.89 5.97
CA ALA A 185 6.29 -33.85 6.84
C ALA A 185 6.90 -32.45 6.96
N CYS A 186 6.53 -31.52 6.07
CA CYS A 186 7.04 -30.16 6.02
C CYS A 186 6.10 -29.11 6.66
N LEU A 187 5.01 -29.52 7.33
CA LEU A 187 4.00 -28.58 7.86
C LEU A 187 4.54 -27.55 8.86
N ALA A 188 5.57 -27.88 9.63
CA ALA A 188 6.23 -26.92 10.52
C ALA A 188 6.92 -25.76 9.78
N TRP A 189 7.14 -25.89 8.47
CA TRP A 189 7.75 -24.92 7.56
C TRP A 189 6.80 -24.57 6.41
N VAL A 190 5.49 -24.57 6.67
CA VAL A 190 4.47 -24.40 5.63
C VAL A 190 4.62 -23.10 4.85
N ASP A 191 5.15 -22.04 5.47
CA ASP A 191 5.40 -20.74 4.84
C ASP A 191 6.42 -20.86 3.70
N GLU A 192 7.55 -21.53 3.95
CA GLU A 192 8.58 -21.77 2.95
C GLU A 192 8.08 -22.72 1.85
N ILE A 193 7.28 -23.71 2.24
CA ILE A 193 6.84 -24.79 1.37
C ILE A 193 5.71 -24.35 0.44
N ALA A 194 4.73 -23.58 0.91
CA ALA A 194 3.64 -23.08 0.08
C ALA A 194 4.17 -22.25 -1.10
N GLY A 195 5.09 -21.32 -0.81
CA GLY A 195 5.74 -20.51 -1.85
C GLY A 195 6.62 -21.33 -2.80
N ALA A 196 7.27 -22.40 -2.31
CA ALA A 196 8.05 -23.31 -3.14
C ALA A 196 7.15 -24.14 -4.07
N ILE A 197 6.02 -24.66 -3.57
CA ILE A 197 5.03 -25.41 -4.35
C ILE A 197 4.44 -24.53 -5.46
N GLN A 198 4.07 -23.29 -5.13
CA GLN A 198 3.56 -22.33 -6.12
C GLN A 198 4.54 -22.14 -7.29
N ARG A 199 5.81 -21.89 -6.98
CA ARG A 199 6.85 -21.59 -7.98
C ARG A 199 7.32 -22.81 -8.76
N HIS A 200 7.35 -23.99 -8.14
CA HIS A 200 8.09 -25.15 -8.65
C HIS A 200 7.28 -26.45 -8.76
N GLY A 201 6.04 -26.47 -8.26
CA GLY A 201 5.14 -27.62 -8.32
C GLY A 201 4.44 -27.80 -9.67
N GLY A 202 4.47 -26.80 -10.54
CA GLY A 202 3.90 -26.86 -11.89
C GLY A 202 2.42 -27.28 -11.87
N LYS A 203 2.05 -28.27 -12.69
CA LYS A 203 0.66 -28.78 -12.75
C LYS A 203 0.18 -29.47 -11.48
N ALA A 204 1.10 -29.94 -10.63
CA ALA A 204 0.76 -30.60 -9.38
C ALA A 204 0.53 -29.61 -8.23
N ALA A 205 0.86 -28.32 -8.40
CA ALA A 205 0.78 -27.33 -7.33
C ALA A 205 -0.58 -27.29 -6.62
N PRO A 206 -1.75 -27.25 -7.32
CA PRO A 206 -3.05 -27.23 -6.63
C PRO A 206 -3.30 -28.49 -5.78
N ALA A 207 -2.88 -29.66 -6.26
CA ALA A 207 -3.05 -30.92 -5.53
C ALA A 207 -2.13 -30.97 -4.30
N LEU A 208 -0.88 -30.54 -4.43
CA LEU A 208 0.08 -30.47 -3.31
C LEU A 208 -0.37 -29.48 -2.23
N LEU A 209 -0.87 -28.31 -2.63
CA LEU A 209 -1.45 -27.33 -1.72
C LEU A 209 -2.71 -27.86 -1.03
N ARG A 210 -3.57 -28.58 -1.76
CA ARG A 210 -4.72 -29.25 -1.17
C ARG A 210 -4.30 -30.26 -0.10
N THR A 211 -3.27 -31.07 -0.35
CA THR A 211 -2.73 -32.01 0.65
C THR A 211 -2.30 -31.30 1.93
N LEU A 212 -1.67 -30.13 1.84
CA LEU A 212 -1.31 -29.32 3.02
C LEU A 212 -2.54 -28.77 3.74
N VAL A 213 -3.53 -28.27 2.99
CA VAL A 213 -4.76 -27.69 3.54
C VAL A 213 -5.65 -28.75 4.21
N GLU A 214 -5.73 -29.96 3.69
CA GLU A 214 -6.58 -31.04 4.20
C GLU A 214 -5.90 -31.92 5.26
N ALA A 215 -4.60 -31.75 5.47
CA ALA A 215 -3.82 -32.50 6.44
C ALA A 215 -4.45 -32.44 7.85
N PRO A 216 -4.80 -33.59 8.48
CA PRO A 216 -5.43 -33.61 9.81
C PRO A 216 -4.60 -32.92 10.90
N GLN A 217 -3.29 -33.08 10.82
CA GLN A 217 -2.27 -32.50 11.71
C GLN A 217 -1.98 -31.01 11.44
N ALA A 218 -2.47 -30.44 10.32
CA ALA A 218 -2.32 -29.02 10.07
C ALA A 218 -3.33 -28.22 10.91
N ASP A 219 -2.83 -27.21 11.62
CA ASP A 219 -3.65 -26.23 12.33
C ASP A 219 -4.30 -25.26 11.32
N PRO A 220 -5.62 -25.34 11.08
CA PRO A 220 -6.29 -24.48 10.10
C PRO A 220 -6.18 -23.00 10.44
N SER A 221 -6.18 -22.67 11.73
CA SER A 221 -6.07 -21.29 12.21
C SER A 221 -4.68 -20.74 11.92
N ALA A 222 -3.63 -21.53 12.16
CA ALA A 222 -2.26 -21.14 11.82
C ALA A 222 -2.07 -20.94 10.31
N LEU A 223 -2.64 -21.83 9.49
CA LEU A 223 -2.60 -21.70 8.02
C LEU A 223 -3.31 -20.43 7.55
N TRP A 224 -4.51 -20.15 8.06
CA TRP A 224 -5.26 -18.95 7.70
C TRP A 224 -4.54 -17.67 8.14
N ARG A 225 -3.77 -17.73 9.23
CA ARG A 225 -3.02 -16.57 9.71
C ARG A 225 -1.68 -16.39 8.99
N SER A 226 -1.25 -17.31 8.14
CA SER A 226 0.00 -17.16 7.39
C SER A 226 -0.22 -16.34 6.11
N ALA A 227 0.44 -15.19 6.01
CA ALA A 227 0.41 -14.37 4.80
C ALA A 227 1.01 -15.11 3.59
N ASN A 228 2.07 -15.90 3.78
CA ASN A 228 2.70 -16.66 2.70
C ASN A 228 1.78 -17.75 2.16
N VAL A 229 1.07 -18.48 3.04
CA VAL A 229 0.10 -19.49 2.64
C VAL A 229 -1.08 -18.83 1.93
N LEU A 230 -1.67 -17.78 2.51
CA LEU A 230 -2.82 -17.10 1.91
C LEU A 230 -2.51 -16.47 0.54
N LEU A 231 -1.33 -15.88 0.36
CA LEU A 231 -0.90 -15.32 -0.92
C LEU A 231 -0.95 -16.39 -2.03
N VAL A 232 -0.50 -17.61 -1.72
CA VAL A 232 -0.53 -18.75 -2.64
C VAL A 232 -1.95 -19.25 -2.85
N LEU A 233 -2.73 -19.43 -1.77
CA LEU A 233 -4.10 -19.94 -1.87
C LEU A 233 -5.04 -18.97 -2.62
N CYS A 234 -4.75 -17.67 -2.63
CA CYS A 234 -5.52 -16.71 -3.43
C CYS A 234 -5.37 -16.92 -4.95
N GLU A 235 -4.41 -17.74 -5.41
CA GLU A 235 -4.36 -18.21 -6.80
C GLU A 235 -5.34 -19.33 -7.12
N TYR A 236 -5.89 -19.95 -6.08
CA TYR A 236 -6.79 -21.10 -6.16
C TYR A 236 -7.99 -20.86 -5.23
N PRO A 237 -8.98 -20.02 -5.63
CA PRO A 237 -10.11 -19.65 -4.77
C PRO A 237 -10.85 -20.83 -4.13
N GLU A 238 -10.91 -21.97 -4.81
CA GLU A 238 -11.47 -23.22 -4.29
C GLU A 238 -10.70 -23.79 -3.09
N LEU A 239 -9.37 -23.65 -3.07
CA LEU A 239 -8.52 -24.08 -1.94
C LEU A 239 -8.61 -23.07 -0.79
N LEU A 240 -8.75 -21.78 -1.10
CA LEU A 240 -9.01 -20.76 -0.09
C LEU A 240 -10.35 -21.03 0.62
N ALA A 241 -11.42 -21.31 -0.14
CA ALA A 241 -12.72 -21.67 0.41
C ALA A 241 -12.67 -22.97 1.22
N LEU A 242 -11.89 -23.95 0.76
CA LEU A 242 -11.67 -25.20 1.47
C LEU A 242 -11.00 -24.95 2.83
N LEU A 243 -9.91 -24.17 2.88
CA LEU A 243 -9.27 -23.81 4.15
C LEU A 243 -10.25 -23.08 5.07
N ALA A 244 -10.98 -22.10 4.54
CA ALA A 244 -11.94 -21.30 5.30
C ALA A 244 -13.10 -22.12 5.91
N SER A 245 -13.45 -23.25 5.31
CA SER A 245 -14.51 -24.12 5.83
C SER A 245 -14.05 -25.09 6.93
N ARG A 246 -12.75 -25.14 7.22
CA ARG A 246 -12.22 -25.98 8.31
C ARG A 246 -12.62 -25.41 9.68
N GLU A 247 -12.94 -26.30 10.61
CA GLU A 247 -13.24 -25.94 11.99
C GLU A 247 -12.08 -25.14 12.63
N GLY A 248 -12.42 -24.07 13.35
CA GLY A 248 -11.45 -23.20 14.02
C GLY A 248 -10.87 -22.06 13.17
N VAL A 249 -11.24 -21.96 11.88
CA VAL A 249 -10.87 -20.81 11.05
C VAL A 249 -11.81 -19.63 11.30
N ASP A 250 -11.23 -18.49 11.67
CA ASP A 250 -11.91 -17.19 11.66
C ASP A 250 -11.44 -16.41 10.43
N VAL A 251 -12.33 -16.26 9.44
CA VAL A 251 -12.05 -15.55 8.18
C VAL A 251 -11.67 -14.09 8.39
N ASN A 252 -12.03 -13.51 9.53
CA ASN A 252 -11.74 -12.12 9.91
C ASN A 252 -10.45 -11.99 10.73
N ALA A 253 -9.78 -13.11 11.03
CA ALA A 253 -8.56 -13.10 11.80
C ALA A 253 -7.45 -12.31 11.07
N GLN A 254 -6.69 -11.58 11.87
CA GLN A 254 -5.50 -10.85 11.45
C GLN A 254 -4.38 -11.81 11.05
N ILE A 255 -3.77 -11.53 9.90
CA ILE A 255 -2.70 -12.34 9.33
C ILE A 255 -1.33 -11.95 9.94
N ARG A 256 -0.33 -12.78 9.71
CA ARG A 256 1.03 -12.66 10.23
C ARG A 256 2.03 -12.91 9.11
N TRP A 257 3.10 -12.11 9.11
CA TRP A 257 4.33 -12.41 8.39
C TRP A 257 5.34 -13.02 9.34
N ALA A 258 5.82 -14.22 9.04
CA ALA A 258 6.78 -14.93 9.90
C ALA A 258 8.02 -14.09 10.25
N HIS A 259 8.50 -13.24 9.33
CA HIS A 259 9.71 -12.43 9.53
C HIS A 259 9.47 -11.09 10.28
N LYS A 260 8.23 -10.61 10.41
CA LYS A 260 7.94 -9.32 11.07
C LYS A 260 7.46 -9.49 12.51
N GLY A 261 6.87 -10.64 12.86
CA GLY A 261 6.27 -10.87 14.18
C GLY A 261 5.04 -10.00 14.51
N GLN A 262 4.70 -9.03 13.66
CA GLN A 262 3.56 -8.13 13.82
C GLN A 262 2.30 -8.72 13.18
N LEU A 263 1.16 -8.43 13.82
CA LEU A 263 -0.16 -8.69 13.24
C LEU A 263 -0.43 -7.64 12.17
N GLU A 264 -0.81 -8.11 11.00
CA GLU A 264 -1.36 -7.27 9.93
C GLU A 264 -2.89 -7.38 9.93
N GLY A 265 -3.57 -6.56 9.11
CA GLY A 265 -5.02 -6.66 8.96
C GLY A 265 -5.51 -8.03 8.44
N SER A 266 -6.82 -8.24 8.34
CA SER A 266 -7.39 -9.45 7.75
C SER A 266 -6.98 -9.64 6.28
N LEU A 267 -7.26 -10.81 5.72
CA LEU A 267 -7.01 -11.08 4.29
C LEU A 267 -7.72 -10.06 3.39
N LEU A 268 -9.00 -9.75 3.68
CA LEU A 268 -9.76 -8.76 2.91
C LEU A 268 -9.18 -7.35 3.06
N PHE A 269 -8.70 -6.99 4.25
CA PHE A 269 -8.00 -5.72 4.47
C PHE A 269 -6.76 -5.62 3.56
N ASN A 270 -6.02 -6.71 3.36
CA ASN A 270 -4.81 -6.73 2.54
C ASN A 270 -5.06 -7.09 1.06
N SER A 271 -6.30 -6.93 0.55
CA SER A 271 -6.71 -7.46 -0.75
C SER A 271 -5.88 -6.98 -1.94
N ARG A 272 -5.56 -5.68 -1.98
CA ARG A 272 -4.75 -5.07 -3.03
C ARG A 272 -3.33 -5.65 -3.07
N PHE A 273 -2.75 -5.92 -1.90
CA PHE A 273 -1.37 -6.40 -1.79
C PHE A 273 -1.26 -7.91 -2.02
N LEU A 274 -2.16 -8.70 -1.42
CA LEU A 274 -2.03 -10.17 -1.45
C LEU A 274 -2.58 -10.81 -2.72
N PHE A 275 -3.63 -10.22 -3.33
CA PHE A 275 -4.28 -10.85 -4.47
C PHE A 275 -4.84 -9.87 -5.50
N ASP A 276 -4.42 -8.61 -5.46
CA ASP A 276 -4.78 -7.55 -6.41
C ASP A 276 -6.29 -7.45 -6.68
N ASN A 277 -7.10 -7.57 -5.62
CA ASN A 277 -8.56 -7.51 -5.70
C ASN A 277 -9.20 -8.50 -6.72
N ARG A 278 -8.56 -9.65 -6.98
CA ARG A 278 -9.09 -10.68 -7.88
C ARG A 278 -10.56 -11.03 -7.57
N PRO A 279 -11.49 -10.89 -8.54
CA PRO A 279 -12.93 -11.06 -8.29
C PRO A 279 -13.31 -12.43 -7.73
N GLY A 280 -12.66 -13.51 -8.19
CA GLY A 280 -12.94 -14.87 -7.67
C GLY A 280 -12.59 -15.04 -6.20
N VAL A 281 -11.53 -14.38 -5.72
CA VAL A 281 -11.15 -14.39 -4.30
C VAL A 281 -12.11 -13.53 -3.49
N LEU A 282 -12.46 -12.35 -4.00
CA LEU A 282 -13.44 -11.47 -3.35
C LEU A 282 -14.80 -12.16 -3.18
N ALA A 283 -15.29 -12.86 -4.20
CA ALA A 283 -16.55 -13.60 -4.14
C ALA A 283 -16.53 -14.70 -3.08
N VAL A 284 -15.40 -15.40 -2.91
CA VAL A 284 -15.24 -16.40 -1.84
C VAL A 284 -15.28 -15.71 -0.47
N LEU A 285 -14.52 -14.63 -0.28
CA LEU A 285 -14.47 -13.88 0.98
C LEU A 285 -15.85 -13.30 1.35
N GLU A 286 -16.57 -12.76 0.38
CA GLU A 286 -17.93 -12.23 0.56
C GLU A 286 -18.92 -13.32 0.97
N ALA A 287 -18.90 -14.48 0.29
CA ALA A 287 -19.75 -15.62 0.63
C ALA A 287 -19.50 -16.16 2.05
N LEU A 288 -18.29 -15.95 2.58
CA LEU A 288 -17.89 -16.35 3.92
C LEU A 288 -18.12 -15.26 4.98
N GLY A 289 -18.66 -14.09 4.60
CA GLY A 289 -18.89 -12.97 5.51
C GLY A 289 -17.59 -12.33 6.02
N ALA A 290 -16.54 -12.34 5.20
CA ALA A 290 -15.27 -11.68 5.52
C ALA A 290 -15.45 -10.16 5.60
N ARG A 291 -14.77 -9.57 6.56
CA ARG A 291 -14.71 -8.13 6.84
C ARG A 291 -13.27 -7.67 6.76
N SER A 292 -13.11 -6.43 6.32
CA SER A 292 -11.82 -5.77 6.28
C SER A 292 -11.51 -5.28 7.71
N VAL A 293 -10.65 -6.02 8.41
CA VAL A 293 -10.29 -5.76 9.81
C VAL A 293 -8.87 -5.19 9.83
N PRO A 294 -8.66 -3.97 10.35
CA PRO A 294 -7.33 -3.38 10.42
C PRO A 294 -6.43 -4.08 11.46
N PRO A 295 -5.10 -3.91 11.39
CA PRO A 295 -4.21 -4.31 12.48
C PRO A 295 -4.46 -3.44 13.73
N PRO A 296 -4.24 -3.98 14.94
CA PRO A 296 -4.66 -3.31 16.18
C PRO A 296 -3.82 -2.07 16.50
N THR A 297 -2.63 -1.95 15.91
CA THR A 297 -1.67 -0.85 16.12
C THR A 297 -1.65 0.14 14.96
N MET A 298 -2.61 0.06 14.03
CA MET A 298 -2.65 0.98 12.90
C MET A 298 -3.03 2.39 13.35
N SER A 299 -2.29 3.39 12.88
CA SER A 299 -2.61 4.80 13.15
C SER A 299 -3.80 5.27 12.31
N ASP A 300 -4.54 6.24 12.83
CA ASP A 300 -5.62 6.93 12.12
C ASP A 300 -5.14 7.52 10.79
N GLN A 301 -3.95 8.12 10.77
CA GLN A 301 -3.29 8.59 9.56
C GLN A 301 -3.25 7.50 8.48
N ARG A 302 -2.76 6.30 8.83
CA ARG A 302 -2.66 5.20 7.86
C ARG A 302 -4.04 4.73 7.40
N ARG A 303 -5.04 4.73 8.27
CA ARG A 303 -6.43 4.40 7.92
C ARG A 303 -7.03 5.42 6.94
N LEU A 304 -6.75 6.71 7.13
CA LEU A 304 -7.16 7.77 6.21
C LEU A 304 -6.41 7.72 4.87
N GLU A 305 -5.12 7.38 4.86
CA GLU A 305 -4.34 7.17 3.63
C GLU A 305 -4.94 6.05 2.77
N ARG A 306 -5.38 4.95 3.39
CA ARG A 306 -6.04 3.85 2.67
C ARG A 306 -7.28 4.33 1.94
N MET A 307 -8.11 5.14 2.60
CA MET A 307 -9.30 5.74 1.99
C MET A 307 -8.94 6.66 0.81
N TYR A 308 -7.87 7.45 0.92
CA TYR A 308 -7.35 8.26 -0.18
C TYR A 308 -6.95 7.38 -1.38
N PHE A 309 -6.20 6.30 -1.14
CA PHE A 309 -5.69 5.38 -2.16
C PHE A 309 -6.65 4.28 -2.64
N GLN A 310 -7.91 4.27 -2.19
CA GLN A 310 -8.91 3.21 -2.51
C GLN A 310 -8.52 1.82 -1.99
N GLU A 311 -7.83 1.77 -0.87
CA GLU A 311 -7.55 0.51 -0.19
C GLU A 311 -8.68 0.19 0.79
N ARG A 312 -8.99 -1.10 0.96
CA ARG A 312 -10.04 -1.54 1.87
C ARG A 312 -9.67 -1.23 3.33
N ASP A 313 -10.59 -0.65 4.08
CA ASP A 313 -10.54 -0.52 5.54
C ASP A 313 -11.95 -0.75 6.08
N ALA A 314 -12.68 0.28 6.50
CA ALA A 314 -14.12 0.16 6.74
C ALA A 314 -14.91 0.34 5.44
N ASP A 315 -16.15 -0.15 5.40
CA ASP A 315 -17.00 -0.05 4.22
C ASP A 315 -17.60 1.36 4.09
N THR A 316 -17.72 2.08 5.20
CA THR A 316 -18.19 3.49 5.23
C THR A 316 -17.34 4.37 6.14
N ILE A 317 -17.40 5.69 5.92
CA ILE A 317 -16.72 6.67 6.79
C ILE A 317 -17.32 6.67 8.19
N ALA A 318 -18.63 6.49 8.30
CA ALA A 318 -19.31 6.38 9.59
C ALA A 318 -18.75 5.21 10.43
N GLU A 319 -18.38 4.10 9.79
CA GLU A 319 -17.73 2.98 10.47
C GLU A 319 -16.30 3.29 10.90
N LEU A 320 -15.53 4.08 10.12
CA LEU A 320 -14.22 4.57 10.56
C LEU A 320 -14.35 5.43 11.83
N VAL A 321 -15.31 6.35 11.83
CA VAL A 321 -15.59 7.21 13.00
C VAL A 321 -16.06 6.37 14.19
N ALA A 322 -16.94 5.39 13.97
CA ALA A 322 -17.38 4.47 15.02
C ALA A 322 -16.23 3.61 15.58
N ALA A 323 -15.21 3.34 14.76
CA ALA A 323 -13.97 2.69 15.18
C ALA A 323 -12.97 3.64 15.87
N GLY A 324 -13.36 4.90 16.11
CA GLY A 324 -12.57 5.90 16.83
C GLY A 324 -11.55 6.66 15.99
N VAL A 325 -11.61 6.56 14.66
CA VAL A 325 -10.69 7.29 13.78
C VAL A 325 -11.01 8.78 13.80
N ASP A 326 -10.02 9.60 14.14
CA ASP A 326 -10.11 11.05 14.01
C ASP A 326 -9.92 11.46 12.54
N LEU A 327 -11.00 11.92 11.90
CA LEU A 327 -11.02 12.37 10.50
C LEU A 327 -10.18 13.63 10.25
N ASP A 328 -9.85 14.38 11.29
CA ASP A 328 -9.02 15.58 11.22
C ASP A 328 -7.53 15.26 11.38
N THR A 329 -7.18 13.98 11.62
CA THR A 329 -5.79 13.52 11.61
C THR A 329 -5.11 13.90 10.29
N PRO A 330 -3.94 14.55 10.33
CA PRO A 330 -3.24 14.91 9.11
C PRO A 330 -2.85 13.70 8.28
N LEU A 331 -3.03 13.79 6.97
CA LEU A 331 -2.74 12.67 6.06
C LEU A 331 -1.22 12.38 5.96
N TRP A 332 -0.40 13.45 6.00
CA TRP A 332 1.05 13.35 5.91
C TRP A 332 1.75 14.30 6.86
N ASP A 333 2.83 13.84 7.51
CA ASP A 333 3.59 14.64 8.49
C ASP A 333 4.19 15.91 7.90
N HIS A 334 4.67 15.83 6.65
CA HIS A 334 5.32 16.94 5.96
C HIS A 334 4.33 17.96 5.38
N ARG A 335 3.03 17.65 5.38
CA ARG A 335 1.93 18.51 4.94
C ARG A 335 0.72 18.27 5.84
N PRO A 336 0.68 18.90 7.03
CA PRO A 336 -0.27 18.56 8.06
C PRO A 336 -1.68 19.11 7.74
N ILE A 337 -2.35 18.51 6.77
CA ILE A 337 -3.71 18.84 6.36
C ILE A 337 -4.58 17.58 6.36
N SER A 338 -5.84 17.74 6.76
CA SER A 338 -6.81 16.64 6.84
C SER A 338 -7.11 16.05 5.46
N LEU A 339 -7.68 14.85 5.42
CA LEU A 339 -8.09 14.22 4.17
C LEU A 339 -9.07 15.11 3.40
N LEU A 340 -10.07 15.68 4.09
CA LEU A 340 -11.07 16.56 3.47
C LEU A 340 -10.42 17.73 2.72
N ARG A 341 -9.44 18.40 3.36
CA ARG A 341 -8.72 19.52 2.74
C ARG A 341 -7.83 19.09 1.58
N ASN A 342 -7.21 17.91 1.67
CA ASN A 342 -6.38 17.34 0.60
C ASN A 342 -7.17 17.12 -0.70
N LEU A 343 -8.42 16.67 -0.60
CA LEU A 343 -9.27 16.39 -1.77
C LEU A 343 -9.48 17.62 -2.67
N PHE A 344 -9.40 18.83 -2.11
CA PHE A 344 -9.58 20.10 -2.84
C PHE A 344 -8.28 20.80 -3.23
N ARG A 345 -7.14 20.45 -2.60
CA ARG A 345 -5.81 20.96 -2.98
C ARG A 345 -5.14 20.18 -4.11
N HIS A 346 -5.49 18.90 -4.25
CA HIS A 346 -5.00 18.03 -5.31
C HIS A 346 -6.18 17.38 -6.04
N PRO A 347 -7.03 18.17 -6.72
CA PRO A 347 -8.28 17.70 -7.28
C PRO A 347 -8.02 16.72 -8.43
N THR A 348 -7.97 15.42 -8.14
CA THR A 348 -8.08 14.35 -9.13
C THR A 348 -9.55 14.19 -9.50
N MET A 349 -10.10 15.11 -10.28
CA MET A 349 -11.57 15.22 -10.42
C MET A 349 -12.18 14.18 -11.35
N GLY A 350 -12.85 13.20 -10.72
CA GLY A 350 -14.12 12.64 -11.15
C GLY A 350 -15.16 12.81 -10.03
N CYS A 351 -16.20 11.97 -10.01
CA CYS A 351 -17.26 12.10 -9.01
C CYS A 351 -16.83 11.68 -7.61
N ARG A 352 -15.76 10.89 -7.49
CA ARG A 352 -15.39 10.22 -6.24
C ARG A 352 -14.85 11.18 -5.18
N PRO A 353 -13.89 12.10 -5.45
CA PRO A 353 -13.42 13.05 -4.44
C PRO A 353 -14.55 13.88 -3.82
N LEU A 354 -15.51 14.30 -4.64
CA LEU A 354 -16.63 15.11 -4.17
C LEU A 354 -17.65 14.28 -3.37
N THR A 355 -17.91 13.02 -3.75
CA THR A 355 -18.69 12.08 -2.93
C THR A 355 -18.01 11.86 -1.58
N LEU A 356 -16.70 11.56 -1.59
CA LEU A 356 -15.91 11.34 -0.39
C LEU A 356 -15.90 12.58 0.52
N ALA A 357 -15.76 13.77 -0.05
CA ALA A 357 -15.82 15.02 0.70
C ALA A 357 -17.18 15.25 1.37
N ASN A 358 -18.28 14.95 0.66
CA ASN A 358 -19.62 15.00 1.22
C ASN A 358 -19.80 14.01 2.38
N GLU A 359 -19.32 12.78 2.24
CA GLU A 359 -19.38 11.75 3.28
C GLU A 359 -18.53 12.12 4.50
N LEU A 360 -17.35 12.70 4.30
CA LEU A 360 -16.46 13.20 5.37
C LEU A 360 -17.15 14.32 6.14
N LEU A 361 -17.72 15.29 5.44
CA LEU A 361 -18.52 16.36 6.06
C LEU A 361 -19.70 15.76 6.82
N ALA A 362 -20.49 14.88 6.21
CA ALA A 362 -21.62 14.24 6.87
C ALA A 362 -21.21 13.48 8.15
N SER A 363 -20.00 12.91 8.16
CA SER A 363 -19.43 12.16 9.29
C SER A 363 -18.71 13.03 10.32
N GLY A 364 -18.74 14.37 10.17
CA GLY A 364 -18.24 15.30 11.17
C GLY A 364 -16.82 15.82 10.97
N ALA A 365 -16.17 15.56 9.83
CA ALA A 365 -14.88 16.16 9.52
C ALA A 365 -14.94 17.68 9.61
N SER A 366 -13.90 18.31 10.15
CA SER A 366 -13.84 19.75 10.33
C SER A 366 -13.73 20.45 8.98
N ALA A 367 -14.50 21.54 8.84
CA ALA A 367 -14.40 22.46 7.71
C ALA A 367 -13.95 23.87 8.15
N ALA A 368 -13.47 24.02 9.39
CA ALA A 368 -13.17 25.33 9.99
C ALA A 368 -12.18 26.16 9.15
N PHE A 369 -11.25 25.49 8.47
CA PHE A 369 -10.26 26.12 7.60
C PHE A 369 -10.86 26.80 6.36
N TRP A 370 -12.08 26.45 5.94
CA TRP A 370 -12.77 27.07 4.80
C TRP A 370 -13.83 28.10 5.22
N MET A 371 -13.95 28.42 6.49
CA MET A 371 -14.86 29.50 6.92
C MET A 371 -14.29 30.88 6.58
N GLU A 372 -12.96 30.96 6.39
CA GLU A 372 -12.27 32.18 5.97
C GLU A 372 -12.34 32.36 4.44
N PRO A 373 -12.59 33.59 3.93
CA PRO A 373 -12.78 33.84 2.50
C PRO A 373 -11.60 33.39 1.63
N ASP A 374 -10.36 33.62 2.03
CA ASP A 374 -9.20 33.33 1.17
C ASP A 374 -9.03 31.82 0.96
N ALA A 375 -9.14 31.03 2.03
CA ALA A 375 -9.02 29.58 1.96
C ALA A 375 -10.21 28.94 1.24
N PHE A 376 -11.43 29.46 1.45
CA PHE A 376 -12.61 29.02 0.70
C PHE A 376 -12.44 29.26 -0.81
N GLN A 377 -11.95 30.43 -1.20
CA GLN A 377 -11.78 30.77 -2.61
C GLN A 377 -10.67 29.95 -3.28
N ASP A 378 -9.51 29.82 -2.63
CA ASP A 378 -8.37 29.09 -3.18
C ASP A 378 -8.62 27.58 -3.29
N GLU A 379 -9.26 26.99 -2.28
CA GLU A 379 -9.37 25.52 -2.20
C GLU A 379 -10.74 25.05 -2.67
N VAL A 380 -11.83 25.66 -2.19
CA VAL A 380 -13.20 25.20 -2.51
C VAL A 380 -13.65 25.71 -3.88
N LEU A 381 -13.64 27.03 -4.11
CA LEU A 381 -14.16 27.57 -5.37
C LEU A 381 -13.31 27.16 -6.57
N LYS A 382 -11.97 27.23 -6.48
CA LYS A 382 -11.12 26.70 -7.55
C LYS A 382 -11.30 25.20 -7.72
N GLY A 383 -11.32 24.43 -6.63
CA GLY A 383 -11.47 22.97 -6.69
C GLY A 383 -12.78 22.53 -7.35
N LEU A 384 -13.87 23.29 -7.15
CA LEU A 384 -15.19 22.99 -7.73
C LEU A 384 -15.39 23.53 -9.16
N PHE A 385 -14.86 24.70 -9.48
CA PHE A 385 -15.24 25.45 -10.68
C PHE A 385 -14.12 25.71 -11.68
N ASP A 386 -12.85 25.52 -11.33
CA ASP A 386 -11.73 25.76 -12.25
C ASP A 386 -11.61 24.64 -13.28
N THR A 387 -12.07 24.93 -14.49
CA THR A 387 -12.10 23.98 -15.60
C THR A 387 -10.72 23.65 -16.18
N ASP A 388 -9.68 24.46 -15.92
CA ASP A 388 -8.30 24.10 -16.30
C ASP A 388 -7.87 22.86 -15.53
N ASN A 389 -8.04 22.85 -14.20
CA ASN A 389 -7.80 21.69 -13.35
C ASN A 389 -8.62 20.46 -13.79
N LEU A 390 -9.87 20.68 -14.26
CA LEU A 390 -10.72 19.61 -14.80
C LEU A 390 -10.19 19.06 -16.15
N ALA A 391 -9.56 19.89 -16.97
CA ALA A 391 -9.07 19.52 -18.31
C ALA A 391 -7.76 18.73 -18.29
N TRP A 392 -6.93 18.87 -17.26
CA TRP A 392 -5.72 18.05 -17.07
C TRP A 392 -6.00 16.55 -16.94
N ILE A 393 -7.26 16.16 -16.68
CA ILE A 393 -7.68 14.79 -16.39
C ILE A 393 -8.55 14.20 -17.51
N THR A 394 -9.10 15.01 -18.42
CA THR A 394 -9.88 14.51 -19.56
C THR A 394 -9.10 13.61 -20.53
N ASP A 395 -7.78 13.70 -20.54
CA ASP A 395 -6.88 12.83 -21.32
C ASP A 395 -6.25 11.69 -20.47
N ALA A 396 -6.49 11.68 -19.15
CA ALA A 396 -6.01 10.61 -18.27
C ALA A 396 -7.00 9.43 -18.30
N THR A 397 -6.48 8.23 -18.50
CA THR A 397 -7.25 6.99 -18.31
C THR A 397 -7.58 6.84 -16.84
N LEU A 398 -8.78 7.26 -16.44
CA LEU A 398 -9.30 7.00 -15.11
C LEU A 398 -9.61 5.51 -15.02
N SER A 399 -8.74 4.73 -14.38
CA SER A 399 -9.08 3.35 -13.99
C SER A 399 -10.18 3.43 -12.93
N ASP A 400 -11.40 3.08 -13.31
CA ASP A 400 -12.57 2.90 -12.44
C ASP A 400 -13.27 4.17 -11.91
N GLU A 401 -12.85 5.38 -12.31
CA GLU A 401 -13.52 6.61 -11.90
C GLU A 401 -14.39 7.24 -13.01
N ARG A 402 -15.64 7.54 -12.66
CA ARG A 402 -16.59 8.22 -13.55
C ARG A 402 -16.34 9.72 -13.57
N ARG A 403 -16.19 10.28 -14.78
CA ARG A 403 -16.08 11.73 -15.02
C ARG A 403 -17.28 12.50 -14.46
N PHE A 404 -17.00 13.66 -13.86
CA PHE A 404 -18.02 14.60 -13.40
C PHE A 404 -18.73 15.25 -14.61
N VAL A 405 -20.06 15.29 -14.58
CA VAL A 405 -20.88 15.95 -15.60
C VAL A 405 -21.86 16.89 -14.89
N PRO A 406 -21.75 18.21 -15.07
CA PRO A 406 -22.56 19.19 -14.34
C PRO A 406 -24.06 18.89 -14.32
N GLN A 407 -24.64 18.54 -15.48
CA GLN A 407 -26.09 18.31 -15.64
C GLN A 407 -26.61 17.14 -14.81
N ARG A 408 -25.76 16.15 -14.56
CA ARG A 408 -26.10 14.92 -13.83
C ARG A 408 -25.69 15.00 -12.38
N ASP A 409 -24.56 15.64 -12.09
CA ASP A 409 -23.87 15.56 -10.81
C ASP A 409 -23.94 16.87 -10.00
N ALA A 410 -24.71 17.86 -10.45
CA ALA A 410 -24.91 19.15 -9.79
C ALA A 410 -25.21 19.04 -8.29
N ASN A 411 -25.99 18.03 -7.90
CA ASN A 411 -26.36 17.80 -6.50
C ASN A 411 -25.15 17.50 -5.60
N LEU A 412 -24.06 16.92 -6.12
CA LEU A 412 -22.85 16.69 -5.31
C LEU A 412 -22.21 18.01 -4.90
N VAL A 413 -22.22 19.01 -5.78
CA VAL A 413 -21.70 20.36 -5.50
C VAL A 413 -22.63 21.08 -4.52
N ALA A 414 -23.94 21.02 -4.77
CA ALA A 414 -24.93 21.64 -3.89
C ALA A 414 -24.91 21.04 -2.48
N ASN A 415 -24.83 19.71 -2.35
CA ASN A 415 -24.72 19.03 -1.06
C ASN A 415 -23.46 19.45 -0.30
N PHE A 416 -22.33 19.60 -1.02
CA PHE A 416 -21.07 19.97 -0.41
C PHE A 416 -21.12 21.40 0.14
N ILE A 417 -21.54 22.36 -0.68
CA ILE A 417 -21.73 23.76 -0.25
C ILE A 417 -22.76 23.84 0.88
N GLY A 418 -23.84 23.06 0.81
CA GLY A 418 -24.86 23.00 1.87
C GLY A 418 -24.29 22.48 3.18
N GLY A 419 -23.42 21.48 3.12
CA GLY A 419 -22.69 20.96 4.27
C GLY A 419 -21.75 21.98 4.92
N LEU A 420 -21.19 22.91 4.14
CA LEU A 420 -20.39 24.03 4.64
C LEU A 420 -21.27 25.14 5.25
N LEU A 421 -22.36 25.51 4.59
CA LEU A 421 -23.34 26.49 5.10
C LEU A 421 -23.94 26.04 6.42
N ALA A 422 -24.30 24.76 6.55
CA ALA A 422 -24.77 24.17 7.80
C ALA A 422 -23.73 24.21 8.94
N ARG A 423 -22.45 24.38 8.62
CA ARG A 423 -21.33 24.51 9.57
C ARG A 423 -20.90 25.94 9.84
N GLY A 424 -21.64 26.92 9.32
CA GLY A 424 -21.39 28.34 9.59
C GLY A 424 -20.62 29.08 8.50
N LEU A 425 -20.50 28.53 7.29
CA LEU A 425 -20.05 29.32 6.13
C LEU A 425 -21.02 30.49 5.94
N ASP A 426 -20.49 31.71 5.87
CA ASP A 426 -21.30 32.90 5.64
C ASP A 426 -21.86 32.91 4.21
N ALA A 427 -23.19 32.80 4.08
CA ALA A 427 -23.87 32.88 2.79
C ALA A 427 -23.70 34.26 2.11
N ASN A 428 -23.39 35.30 2.89
CA ASN A 428 -23.09 36.66 2.43
C ASN A 428 -21.58 36.92 2.28
N MET A 429 -20.74 35.88 2.34
CA MET A 429 -19.30 35.99 2.18
C MET A 429 -18.95 36.81 0.93
N THR A 430 -18.09 37.81 1.12
CA THR A 430 -17.51 38.57 0.01
C THR A 430 -16.36 37.79 -0.59
N VAL A 431 -16.43 37.54 -1.89
CA VAL A 431 -15.41 36.85 -2.68
C VAL A 431 -14.76 37.80 -3.69
N ARG A 432 -13.51 37.49 -4.03
CA ARG A 432 -12.59 38.20 -4.93
C ARG A 432 -12.03 37.21 -5.94
N LEU A 433 -12.65 37.16 -7.12
CA LEU A 433 -12.33 36.16 -8.14
C LEU A 433 -11.77 36.81 -9.40
N CYS A 434 -10.76 36.18 -9.98
CA CYS A 434 -10.32 36.45 -11.34
C CYS A 434 -10.86 35.34 -12.23
N VAL A 435 -11.83 35.65 -13.07
CA VAL A 435 -12.47 34.68 -13.95
C VAL A 435 -11.91 34.83 -15.36
N GLU A 436 -11.40 33.73 -15.91
CA GLU A 436 -10.80 33.70 -17.25
C GLU A 436 -11.50 32.66 -18.12
N LYS A 437 -11.70 32.96 -19.40
CA LYS A 437 -12.25 31.95 -20.32
C LYS A 437 -11.15 30.95 -20.64
N LEU A 438 -11.42 29.65 -20.47
CA LEU A 438 -10.49 28.58 -20.83
C LEU A 438 -10.30 28.53 -22.36
N SER A 439 -9.07 28.33 -22.80
CA SER A 439 -8.74 28.19 -24.21
C SER A 439 -9.40 26.95 -24.83
N SER A 440 -9.66 26.98 -26.13
CA SER A 440 -10.20 25.82 -26.86
C SER A 440 -9.29 24.60 -26.87
N LYS A 441 -7.99 24.79 -26.55
CA LYS A 441 -7.01 23.71 -26.34
C LYS A 441 -7.16 23.03 -24.98
N GLY A 442 -8.09 23.49 -24.15
CA GLY A 442 -8.34 22.95 -22.82
C GLY A 442 -7.24 23.28 -21.81
N ARG A 443 -6.38 24.27 -22.09
CA ARG A 443 -5.32 24.69 -21.16
C ARG A 443 -5.11 26.20 -21.18
N GLY A 444 -5.11 26.81 -20.00
CA GLY A 444 -4.88 28.24 -19.78
C GLY A 444 -5.92 29.16 -20.43
N ALA A 445 -5.73 30.46 -20.26
CA ALA A 445 -6.67 31.47 -20.72
C ALA A 445 -6.74 31.62 -22.26
N ALA A 446 -7.94 31.88 -22.76
CA ALA A 446 -8.19 32.31 -24.13
C ALA A 446 -7.80 33.78 -24.29
N GLY A 447 -6.62 34.07 -24.87
CA GLY A 447 -6.06 35.42 -24.93
C GLY A 447 -6.89 36.49 -25.66
N SER A 448 -7.97 36.13 -26.36
CA SER A 448 -8.92 37.09 -26.96
C SER A 448 -9.97 37.62 -25.96
N TYR A 449 -10.07 37.02 -24.78
CA TYR A 449 -11.02 37.38 -23.72
C TYR A 449 -10.28 38.09 -22.59
N LYS A 450 -10.80 39.25 -22.14
CA LYS A 450 -10.26 39.98 -20.98
C LYS A 450 -10.69 39.26 -19.71
N SER A 451 -9.80 39.12 -18.72
CA SER A 451 -10.14 38.57 -17.41
C SER A 451 -11.21 39.43 -16.72
N LEU A 452 -12.17 38.78 -16.06
CA LEU A 452 -13.22 39.44 -15.27
C LEU A 452 -12.83 39.40 -13.80
N HIS A 453 -12.63 40.56 -13.17
CA HIS A 453 -12.28 40.65 -11.77
C HIS A 453 -13.51 40.99 -10.94
N TRP A 454 -14.07 39.99 -10.25
CA TRP A 454 -15.24 40.17 -9.41
C TRP A 454 -14.86 40.45 -7.97
N ARG A 455 -15.53 41.43 -7.35
CA ARG A 455 -15.54 41.64 -5.91
C ARG A 455 -16.98 41.83 -5.45
N GLY A 456 -17.48 40.96 -4.60
CA GLY A 456 -18.86 41.05 -4.12
C GLY A 456 -19.36 39.76 -3.49
N PRO A 457 -20.68 39.62 -3.25
CA PRO A 457 -21.24 38.47 -2.58
C PRO A 457 -21.01 37.16 -3.37
N LEU A 458 -20.82 36.05 -2.66
CA LEU A 458 -20.73 34.70 -3.24
C LEU A 458 -21.92 34.38 -4.14
N LEU A 459 -23.12 34.81 -3.75
CA LEU A 459 -24.33 34.69 -4.57
C LEU A 459 -24.15 35.30 -5.97
N GLY A 460 -23.53 36.48 -6.06
CA GLY A 460 -23.24 37.15 -7.32
C GLY A 460 -22.20 36.41 -8.15
N ALA A 461 -21.13 35.93 -7.52
CA ALA A 461 -20.12 35.11 -8.20
C ALA A 461 -20.74 33.86 -8.83
N VAL A 462 -21.62 33.15 -8.11
CA VAL A 462 -22.28 31.93 -8.61
C VAL A 462 -23.29 32.25 -9.73
N ALA A 463 -24.22 33.19 -9.49
CA ALA A 463 -25.33 33.46 -10.40
C ALA A 463 -24.91 34.17 -11.70
N LEU A 464 -23.88 35.01 -11.63
CA LEU A 464 -23.47 35.87 -12.74
C LEU A 464 -22.28 35.30 -13.51
N LEU A 465 -21.34 34.63 -12.85
CA LEU A 465 -20.04 34.25 -13.42
C LEU A 465 -19.82 32.73 -13.44
N LEU A 466 -19.63 32.09 -12.28
CA LEU A 466 -19.20 30.68 -12.17
C LEU A 466 -20.20 29.69 -12.77
N CYS A 467 -21.50 29.92 -12.55
CA CYS A 467 -22.61 29.14 -13.12
C CYS A 467 -23.51 30.01 -14.02
N GLY A 468 -22.99 31.16 -14.46
CA GLY A 468 -23.70 32.10 -15.32
C GLY A 468 -24.12 31.49 -16.66
N ARG A 469 -24.94 32.23 -17.41
CA ARG A 469 -25.28 31.88 -18.79
C ARG A 469 -24.01 31.63 -19.59
N GLY A 470 -24.02 30.61 -20.44
CA GLY A 470 -22.89 30.25 -21.30
C GLY A 470 -21.77 29.44 -20.64
N THR A 471 -21.86 29.16 -19.33
CA THR A 471 -20.95 28.23 -18.62
C THR A 471 -21.36 26.77 -18.86
N GLU A 472 -20.39 25.85 -18.89
CA GLU A 472 -20.71 24.41 -18.78
C GLU A 472 -21.34 24.04 -17.41
N MET A 473 -21.09 24.86 -16.39
CA MET A 473 -21.62 24.70 -15.02
C MET A 473 -23.05 25.24 -14.85
N ARG A 474 -23.71 25.70 -15.92
CA ARG A 474 -25.02 26.37 -15.87
C ARG A 474 -26.10 25.58 -15.14
N SER A 475 -26.10 24.26 -15.30
CA SER A 475 -27.04 23.34 -14.64
C SER A 475 -26.96 23.34 -13.11
N ILE A 476 -25.84 23.80 -12.54
CA ILE A 476 -25.60 23.89 -11.09
C ILE A 476 -26.11 25.23 -10.53
N CYS A 477 -26.37 26.22 -11.39
CA CYS A 477 -26.70 27.60 -11.00
C CYS A 477 -27.93 27.66 -10.10
N LEU A 478 -29.05 27.06 -10.53
CA LEU A 478 -30.31 27.11 -9.80
C LEU A 478 -30.21 26.40 -8.43
N PRO A 479 -29.75 25.14 -8.33
CA PRO A 479 -29.57 24.48 -7.03
C PRO A 479 -28.71 25.26 -6.04
N LEU A 480 -27.60 25.87 -6.49
CA LEU A 480 -26.72 26.62 -5.60
C LEU A 480 -27.29 27.97 -5.18
N VAL A 481 -27.96 28.69 -6.09
CA VAL A 481 -28.57 29.97 -5.75
C VAL A 481 -29.72 29.77 -4.75
N GLU A 482 -30.61 28.79 -4.98
CA GLU A 482 -31.69 28.49 -4.05
C GLU A 482 -31.16 28.09 -2.67
N LEU A 483 -30.07 27.31 -2.64
CA LEU A 483 -29.39 26.95 -1.40
C LEU A 483 -28.78 28.17 -0.68
N LEU A 484 -28.08 29.05 -1.40
CA LEU A 484 -27.50 30.26 -0.79
C LEU A 484 -28.59 31.18 -0.23
N LEU A 485 -29.69 31.37 -0.96
CA LEU A 485 -30.83 32.16 -0.52
C LEU A 485 -31.50 31.57 0.72
N SER A 486 -31.68 30.24 0.78
CA SER A 486 -32.28 29.57 1.95
C SER A 486 -31.40 29.67 3.21
N HIS A 487 -30.10 29.87 3.03
CA HIS A 487 -29.14 30.15 4.11
C HIS A 487 -28.90 31.65 4.34
N GLY A 488 -29.73 32.53 3.78
CA GLY A 488 -29.74 33.96 4.11
C GLY A 488 -28.83 34.84 3.25
N ALA A 489 -28.38 34.38 2.08
CA ALA A 489 -27.71 35.25 1.13
C ALA A 489 -28.65 36.37 0.66
N ASN A 490 -28.18 37.62 0.72
CA ASN A 490 -28.96 38.79 0.36
C ASN A 490 -28.73 39.17 -1.11
N PRO A 491 -29.74 39.04 -2.00
CA PRO A 491 -29.62 39.39 -3.42
C PRO A 491 -29.49 40.90 -3.68
N ASP A 492 -29.86 41.75 -2.71
CA ASP A 492 -29.69 43.21 -2.75
C ASP A 492 -28.28 43.65 -2.31
N THR A 493 -27.36 42.71 -2.04
CA THR A 493 -25.96 43.05 -1.76
C THR A 493 -25.26 43.49 -3.05
N GLU A 494 -24.59 44.63 -3.01
CA GLU A 494 -23.84 45.16 -4.14
C GLU A 494 -22.57 44.36 -4.42
N GLY A 495 -22.22 44.27 -5.70
CA GLY A 495 -20.90 43.79 -6.14
C GLY A 495 -20.37 44.66 -7.28
N GLU A 496 -19.09 44.50 -7.59
CA GLU A 496 -18.37 45.26 -8.62
C GLU A 496 -17.47 44.37 -9.49
N LEU A 497 -17.33 44.76 -10.76
CA LEU A 497 -16.32 44.27 -11.68
C LEU A 497 -15.20 45.31 -11.77
N LEU A 498 -13.99 44.89 -11.46
CA LEU A 498 -12.81 45.74 -11.41
C LEU A 498 -12.02 45.65 -12.71
N ASP A 499 -11.40 46.76 -13.11
CA ASP A 499 -10.56 46.79 -14.32
C ASP A 499 -9.25 46.03 -14.17
N ALA A 500 -8.69 46.04 -12.95
CA ALA A 500 -7.59 45.20 -12.49
C ALA A 500 -7.53 45.26 -10.95
N MET A 501 -7.29 44.12 -10.30
CA MET A 501 -7.02 44.06 -8.86
C MET A 501 -5.52 44.29 -8.62
N MET A 502 -5.10 45.56 -8.47
CA MET A 502 -3.69 45.87 -8.13
C MET A 502 -3.43 45.61 -6.65
N ASN A 503 -2.36 44.86 -6.33
CA ASN A 503 -1.87 44.54 -4.98
C ASN A 503 -2.71 43.57 -4.13
N GLU A 504 -3.64 42.81 -4.73
CA GLU A 504 -4.43 41.79 -4.02
C GLU A 504 -4.12 40.36 -4.52
N THR A 505 -4.19 39.37 -3.63
CA THR A 505 -4.09 37.95 -4.00
C THR A 505 -5.30 37.57 -4.84
N ASN A 506 -5.08 37.30 -6.13
CA ASN A 506 -6.15 36.91 -7.04
C ASN A 506 -6.24 35.39 -7.18
N TRP A 507 -7.42 34.87 -6.89
CA TRP A 507 -7.74 33.46 -7.14
C TRP A 507 -8.31 33.33 -8.55
N VAL A 508 -7.48 32.82 -9.46
CA VAL A 508 -7.88 32.59 -10.87
C VAL A 508 -8.74 31.33 -10.96
N VAL A 509 -9.88 31.45 -11.66
CA VAL A 509 -10.77 30.34 -12.00
C VAL A 509 -10.99 30.37 -13.51
N HIS A 510 -10.66 29.29 -14.21
CA HIS A 510 -10.90 29.19 -15.65
C HIS A 510 -12.27 28.58 -15.91
N LEU A 511 -13.06 29.19 -16.79
CA LEU A 511 -14.38 28.71 -17.14
C LEU A 511 -14.43 28.25 -18.60
N ARG A 512 -15.06 27.09 -18.81
CA ARG A 512 -15.37 26.54 -20.13
C ARG A 512 -16.83 26.80 -20.48
N GLY A 513 -17.07 27.09 -21.75
CA GLY A 513 -18.39 27.48 -22.21
C GLY A 513 -18.40 28.19 -23.57
N ASP A 514 -19.60 28.46 -24.07
CA ASP A 514 -19.90 28.86 -25.44
C ASP A 514 -20.03 30.38 -25.64
N TRP A 515 -19.63 31.19 -24.66
CA TRP A 515 -19.69 32.65 -24.77
C TRP A 515 -19.01 33.20 -26.02
N THR A 516 -19.67 34.17 -26.64
CA THR A 516 -19.03 35.11 -27.58
C THR A 516 -18.19 36.13 -26.80
N ILE A 517 -17.27 36.80 -27.50
CA ILE A 517 -16.44 37.86 -26.90
C ILE A 517 -17.32 39.02 -26.42
N GLU A 518 -18.38 39.32 -27.16
CA GLU A 518 -19.33 40.37 -26.85
C GLU A 518 -20.09 40.06 -25.56
N ALA A 519 -20.66 38.84 -25.44
CA ALA A 519 -21.37 38.40 -24.24
C ALA A 519 -20.46 38.36 -23.01
N TRP A 520 -19.19 38.00 -23.18
CA TRP A 520 -18.20 38.00 -22.09
C TRP A 520 -17.84 39.42 -21.60
N ARG A 521 -17.97 40.44 -22.45
CA ARG A 521 -17.67 41.83 -22.10
C ARG A 521 -18.88 42.59 -21.57
N ASP A 522 -20.08 42.14 -21.88
CA ASP A 522 -21.35 42.82 -21.56
C ASP A 522 -21.84 42.58 -20.13
N HIS A 523 -20.93 42.51 -19.16
CA HIS A 523 -21.30 42.48 -17.74
C HIS A 523 -21.31 43.91 -17.17
N ALA A 524 -22.40 44.27 -16.48
CA ALA A 524 -22.49 45.56 -15.78
C ALA A 524 -21.35 45.73 -14.76
N ALA A 525 -20.79 46.94 -14.66
CA ALA A 525 -19.65 47.21 -13.78
C ALA A 525 -20.02 47.17 -12.29
N THR A 526 -21.16 47.73 -11.91
CA THR A 526 -21.65 47.82 -10.51
C THR A 526 -23.12 47.39 -10.41
N GLY A 527 -23.65 47.26 -9.18
CA GLY A 527 -25.05 46.99 -8.90
C GLY A 527 -25.27 45.69 -8.12
N THR A 528 -26.50 45.50 -7.65
CA THR A 528 -26.92 44.30 -6.91
C THR A 528 -27.00 43.08 -7.83
N VAL A 529 -27.01 41.87 -7.25
CA VAL A 529 -27.12 40.62 -8.02
C VAL A 529 -28.43 40.61 -8.81
N LEU A 530 -29.53 41.02 -8.17
CA LEU A 530 -30.87 41.04 -8.78
C LEU A 530 -30.98 42.05 -9.92
N GLU A 531 -30.44 43.27 -9.76
CA GLU A 531 -30.45 44.29 -10.82
C GLU A 531 -29.67 43.82 -12.06
N ARG A 532 -28.50 43.22 -11.84
CA ARG A 532 -27.65 42.69 -12.92
C ARG A 532 -28.36 41.56 -13.68
N LEU A 533 -29.03 40.65 -12.97
CA LEU A 533 -29.83 39.59 -13.59
C LEU A 533 -31.01 40.15 -14.39
N ARG A 534 -31.74 41.14 -13.86
CA ARG A 534 -32.85 41.80 -14.58
C ARG A 534 -32.38 42.49 -15.85
N GLN A 535 -31.26 43.22 -15.78
CA GLN A 535 -30.67 43.87 -16.94
C GLN A 535 -30.31 42.85 -18.02
N ARG A 536 -29.62 41.77 -17.64
CA ARG A 536 -29.27 40.67 -18.54
C ARG A 536 -30.50 40.00 -19.16
N GLN A 537 -31.53 39.73 -18.35
CA GLN A 537 -32.79 39.12 -18.79
C GLN A 537 -33.58 40.00 -19.77
N ALA A 538 -33.51 41.33 -19.60
CA ALA A 538 -34.17 42.29 -20.48
C ALA A 538 -33.47 42.41 -21.85
N GLN A 539 -32.16 42.20 -21.91
CA GLN A 539 -31.39 42.21 -23.15
C GLN A 539 -31.58 40.92 -23.96
N ASP A 540 -31.51 39.77 -23.29
CA ASP A 540 -31.63 38.45 -23.91
C ASP A 540 -32.29 37.48 -22.90
N PRO A 541 -33.56 37.09 -23.10
CA PRO A 541 -34.29 36.25 -22.14
C PRO A 541 -33.73 34.83 -22.03
N ASP A 542 -33.51 34.36 -20.80
CA ASP A 542 -33.12 32.98 -20.48
C ASP A 542 -34.05 32.39 -19.41
N GLU A 543 -34.38 31.11 -19.53
CA GLU A 543 -35.32 30.44 -18.62
C GLU A 543 -34.76 30.32 -17.21
N VAL A 544 -33.48 29.99 -17.05
CA VAL A 544 -32.86 29.84 -15.74
C VAL A 544 -32.74 31.20 -15.06
N ASP A 545 -32.33 32.25 -15.78
CA ASP A 545 -32.27 33.61 -15.23
C ASP A 545 -33.64 34.13 -14.78
N ALA A 546 -34.71 33.85 -15.53
CA ALA A 546 -36.08 34.19 -15.12
C ALA A 546 -36.46 33.53 -13.78
N VAL A 547 -36.12 32.25 -13.60
CA VAL A 547 -36.37 31.51 -12.35
C VAL A 547 -35.52 32.07 -11.21
N LEU A 548 -34.24 32.38 -11.45
CA LEU A 548 -33.36 32.98 -10.43
C LEU A 548 -33.90 34.32 -9.94
N ILE A 549 -34.32 35.19 -10.86
CA ILE A 549 -34.94 36.49 -10.54
C ILE A 549 -36.16 36.30 -9.66
N ALA A 550 -37.08 35.40 -10.05
CA ALA A 550 -38.28 35.12 -9.27
C ALA A 550 -37.97 34.57 -7.86
N SER A 551 -36.95 33.72 -7.72
CA SER A 551 -36.51 33.20 -6.42
C SER A 551 -35.88 34.28 -5.52
N MET A 552 -35.06 35.17 -6.10
CA MET A 552 -34.47 36.30 -5.37
C MET A 552 -35.54 37.31 -4.93
N GLU A 553 -36.49 37.65 -5.80
CA GLU A 553 -37.59 38.58 -5.49
C GLU A 553 -38.47 38.07 -4.36
N ARG A 554 -38.79 36.77 -4.34
CA ARG A 554 -39.51 36.14 -3.22
C ARG A 554 -38.74 36.27 -1.90
N THR A 555 -37.43 36.08 -1.94
CA THR A 555 -36.57 36.18 -0.76
C THR A 555 -36.55 37.62 -0.22
N VAL A 556 -36.36 38.62 -1.09
CA VAL A 556 -36.41 40.04 -0.73
C VAL A 556 -37.77 40.43 -0.15
N ALA A 557 -38.86 39.95 -0.75
CA ALA A 557 -40.20 40.22 -0.26
C ALA A 557 -40.46 39.60 1.12
N SER A 558 -39.87 38.44 1.43
CA SER A 558 -40.02 37.78 2.74
C SER A 558 -39.18 38.39 3.87
N ALA A 559 -38.13 39.15 3.52
CA ALA A 559 -37.25 39.83 4.48
C ALA A 559 -37.73 41.24 4.87
N ARG A 560 -38.75 41.77 4.17
CA ARG A 560 -39.41 43.05 4.44
C ARG A 560 -40.71 42.82 5.19
#